data_AF-A0A8D2FNG1-F1
#
_entry.id   AF-A0A8D2FNG1-F1
#
_cell.length_a   1.000
_cell.length_b   1.000
_cell.length_c   1.000
_cell.angle_alpha   90.00
_cell.angle_beta   90.00
_cell.angle_gamma   90.00
#
_symmetry.space_group_name_H-M   'P 1'
#
loop_
_entity.id
_entity.type
_entity.pdbx_description
1 polymer ?
#
loop_
_entity_poly.entity_id
_entity_poly.type
_entity_poly.pdbx_seq_one_letter_code
_entity_poly.pdbx_strand_id
1 'polypeptide(L)'
;MKGPCGSFTCWRRCRGDDVEDDDSPFTQRGYNIREKHLGKLHRAASRGEVSKVERILSRGNADLDERDKKKRTALHLACANGHPEVVALLVDRGCQLNVFDNKNRTALLKAVQCQEEECATILLEVGADPDLPDVYGNTTLHYAVYNEDIPMTKKLLLHHADIESANKDELTPVLLAVNEQKQQMVDFLRKQKENLSAAKFERYTLVLVVHCESASIVSILQQNADVFSQDISRWAAENYAIFSPFSRQIKHHSNKDLLVQSLSL
;
A
#
# COMPACT_ATOMS: atom_id res chain seq x y z
N MET A 1 30.55 -32.21 27.17
CA MET A 1 29.21 -32.83 27.25
C MET A 1 28.18 -31.73 27.48
N LYS A 2 27.17 -31.68 26.61
CA LYS A 2 25.84 -31.05 26.75
C LYS A 2 25.77 -29.56 27.13
N GLY A 3 25.42 -28.72 26.15
CA GLY A 3 25.07 -27.31 26.31
C GLY A 3 23.59 -27.09 26.69
N PRO A 4 23.08 -25.84 26.58
CA PRO A 4 21.65 -25.54 26.63
C PRO A 4 21.07 -25.45 25.21
N CYS A 5 20.08 -26.28 24.93
CA CYS A 5 19.24 -26.25 23.74
C CYS A 5 17.92 -25.50 24.01
N GLY A 6 17.47 -24.71 23.03
CA GLY A 6 16.07 -24.42 22.68
C GLY A 6 15.33 -23.44 23.60
N SER A 7 14.47 -22.53 23.13
CA SER A 7 13.77 -22.49 21.85
C SER A 7 13.28 -21.07 21.53
N PHE A 8 13.35 -20.78 20.23
CA PHE A 8 12.69 -19.68 19.54
C PHE A 8 11.16 -19.71 19.68
N THR A 9 10.58 -18.54 19.41
CA THR A 9 9.15 -18.22 19.22
C THR A 9 8.29 -18.25 20.49
N CYS A 10 7.65 -17.13 20.79
CA CYS A 10 6.19 -17.04 20.68
C CYS A 10 5.75 -15.60 20.98
N TRP A 11 4.87 -15.10 20.13
CA TRP A 11 3.79 -14.20 20.54
C TRP A 11 3.38 -14.48 22.00
N ARG A 12 3.70 -13.59 22.95
CA ARG A 12 3.02 -13.64 24.25
C ARG A 12 1.69 -12.93 24.11
N ARG A 13 0.72 -13.76 23.72
CA ARG A 13 -0.69 -13.74 24.05
C ARG A 13 -0.95 -13.13 25.44
N CYS A 14 -1.31 -11.86 25.50
CA CYS A 14 -2.14 -11.37 26.59
C CYS A 14 -3.56 -11.88 26.33
N ARG A 15 -4.06 -12.77 27.19
CA ARG A 15 -5.50 -13.00 27.33
C ARG A 15 -6.10 -11.74 27.95
N GLY A 16 -6.63 -10.87 27.11
CA GLY A 16 -7.64 -9.88 27.46
C GLY A 16 -8.76 -10.05 26.44
N ASP A 17 -9.98 -10.25 26.90
CA ASP A 17 -11.18 -10.31 26.06
C ASP A 17 -11.58 -8.90 25.61
N ASP A 18 -10.69 -8.25 24.88
CA ASP A 18 -10.95 -7.05 24.09
C ASP A 18 -10.39 -7.34 22.69
N VAL A 19 -11.27 -7.55 21.72
CA VAL A 19 -10.88 -7.65 20.31
C VAL A 19 -10.39 -6.26 19.90
N GLU A 20 -9.11 -6.00 20.10
CA GLU A 20 -8.42 -4.89 19.44
C GLU A 20 -8.55 -5.16 17.95
N ASP A 21 -9.37 -4.35 17.26
CA ASP A 21 -9.43 -4.35 15.80
C ASP A 21 -7.99 -4.14 15.32
N ASP A 22 -7.40 -5.17 14.70
CA ASP A 22 -6.04 -5.13 14.16
C ASP A 22 -5.99 -4.04 13.07
N ASP A 23 -5.63 -2.82 13.48
CA ASP A 23 -5.83 -1.56 12.75
C ASP A 23 -4.74 -1.33 11.68
N SER A 24 -4.30 -2.43 11.06
CA SER A 24 -3.35 -2.41 9.95
C SER A 24 -4.01 -1.82 8.70
N PRO A 25 -3.33 -0.91 7.97
CA PRO A 25 -3.88 -0.23 6.79
C PRO A 25 -4.31 -1.19 5.68
N PHE A 26 -3.69 -2.37 5.60
CA PHE A 26 -3.81 -3.30 4.48
C PHE A 26 -4.74 -4.51 4.73
N THR A 27 -5.11 -4.80 5.97
CA THR A 27 -5.89 -6.02 6.33
C THR A 27 -7.39 -5.89 6.02
N GLN A 28 -7.94 -4.67 6.04
CA GLN A 28 -9.38 -4.44 5.88
C GLN A 28 -9.77 -4.24 4.41
N ARG A 29 -9.79 -5.35 3.63
CA ARG A 29 -10.20 -5.32 2.20
C ARG A 29 -11.59 -4.74 2.02
N GLY A 30 -12.63 -5.34 2.61
CA GLY A 30 -14.00 -4.86 2.48
C GLY A 30 -14.39 -3.75 3.46
N TYR A 31 -15.67 -3.36 3.42
CA TYR A 31 -16.29 -2.57 4.48
C TYR A 31 -17.07 -3.46 5.45
N ASN A 32 -16.82 -3.33 6.75
CA ASN A 32 -17.70 -3.90 7.78
C ASN A 32 -19.02 -3.10 7.84
N ILE A 33 -20.03 -3.57 7.08
CA ILE A 33 -21.33 -2.93 6.93
C ILE A 33 -22.35 -3.58 7.87
N ARG A 34 -22.98 -2.77 8.73
CA ARG A 34 -24.24 -3.13 9.39
C ARG A 34 -25.38 -2.50 8.58
N GLU A 35 -26.09 -3.29 7.78
CA GLU A 35 -27.07 -2.82 6.78
C GLU A 35 -28.18 -1.91 7.33
N LYS A 36 -28.47 -1.99 8.64
CA LYS A 36 -29.48 -1.18 9.34
C LYS A 36 -29.21 0.33 9.33
N HIS A 37 -28.02 0.77 8.94
CA HIS A 37 -27.65 2.19 8.91
C HIS A 37 -27.39 2.76 7.51
N LEU A 38 -27.59 1.97 6.46
CA LEU A 38 -27.39 2.44 5.08
C LEU A 38 -28.65 3.09 4.53
N GLY A 39 -28.48 4.24 3.86
CA GLY A 39 -29.48 4.85 3.00
C GLY A 39 -29.93 3.91 1.89
N LYS A 40 -31.04 4.23 1.22
CA LYS A 40 -31.60 3.38 0.16
C LYS A 40 -30.61 3.23 -1.00
N LEU A 41 -29.97 4.33 -1.39
CA LEU A 41 -28.98 4.36 -2.46
C LEU A 41 -27.72 3.55 -2.08
N HIS A 42 -27.17 3.75 -0.88
CA HIS A 42 -26.03 2.99 -0.37
C HIS A 42 -26.27 1.48 -0.39
N ARG A 43 -27.45 1.02 0.05
CA ARG A 43 -27.77 -0.41 0.07
C ARG A 43 -27.89 -0.99 -1.34
N ALA A 44 -28.52 -0.27 -2.26
CA ALA A 44 -28.63 -0.70 -3.65
C ALA A 44 -27.24 -0.77 -4.31
N ALA A 45 -26.39 0.25 -4.09
CA ALA A 45 -25.04 0.29 -4.63
C ALA A 45 -24.13 -0.80 -4.04
N SER A 46 -24.22 -1.05 -2.73
CA SER A 46 -23.50 -2.14 -2.06
C SER A 46 -23.89 -3.54 -2.53
N ARG A 47 -25.03 -3.71 -3.19
CA ARG A 47 -25.53 -5.00 -3.68
C ARG A 47 -25.44 -5.15 -5.20
N GLY A 48 -24.98 -4.13 -5.91
CA GLY A 48 -24.92 -4.14 -7.37
C GLY A 48 -26.28 -4.02 -8.05
N GLU A 49 -27.31 -3.52 -7.38
CA GLU A 49 -28.69 -3.51 -7.90
C GLU A 49 -28.91 -2.31 -8.87
N VAL A 50 -28.37 -2.39 -10.09
CA VAL A 50 -28.38 -1.31 -11.10
C VAL A 50 -29.77 -0.71 -11.31
N SER A 51 -30.79 -1.53 -11.59
CA SER A 51 -32.15 -1.03 -11.83
C SER A 51 -32.77 -0.34 -10.60
N LYS A 52 -32.35 -0.70 -9.39
CA LYS A 52 -32.81 -0.01 -8.18
C LYS A 52 -32.08 1.32 -8.00
N VAL A 53 -30.77 1.35 -8.25
CA VAL A 53 -29.99 2.60 -8.25
C VAL A 53 -30.59 3.59 -9.24
N GLU A 54 -30.79 3.18 -10.50
CA GLU A 54 -31.37 4.02 -11.54
C GLU A 54 -32.74 4.59 -11.14
N ARG A 55 -33.65 3.74 -10.65
CA ARG A 55 -34.97 4.16 -10.20
C ARG A 55 -34.92 5.11 -9.00
N ILE A 56 -33.95 4.96 -8.10
CA ILE A 56 -33.76 5.87 -6.96
C ILE A 56 -33.31 7.25 -7.48
N LEU A 57 -32.35 7.29 -8.40
CA LEU A 57 -31.82 8.53 -8.96
C LEU A 57 -32.83 9.26 -9.84
N SER A 58 -33.61 8.53 -10.65
CA SER A 58 -34.64 9.12 -11.51
C SER A 58 -35.84 9.70 -10.75
N ARG A 59 -36.02 9.35 -9.47
CA ARG A 59 -37.06 9.95 -8.61
C ARG A 59 -36.65 11.30 -8.01
N GLY A 60 -35.39 11.75 -8.18
CA GLY A 60 -34.91 13.07 -7.77
C GLY A 60 -34.77 13.32 -6.26
N ASN A 61 -35.13 12.35 -5.41
CA ASN A 61 -35.13 12.52 -3.95
C ASN A 61 -33.85 12.02 -3.27
N ALA A 62 -32.88 11.49 -4.01
CA ALA A 62 -31.64 10.97 -3.47
C ALA A 62 -30.47 11.84 -3.91
N ASP A 63 -29.69 12.31 -2.94
CA ASP A 63 -28.41 12.95 -3.19
C ASP A 63 -27.39 11.88 -3.59
N LEU A 64 -26.71 12.09 -4.72
CA LEU A 64 -25.70 11.17 -5.26
C LEU A 64 -24.50 11.03 -4.31
N ASP A 65 -24.16 12.13 -3.66
CA ASP A 65 -23.01 12.23 -2.76
C ASP A 65 -23.42 12.08 -1.29
N GLU A 66 -24.63 11.55 -1.03
CA GLU A 66 -25.10 11.29 0.33
C GLU A 66 -24.08 10.42 1.06
N ARG A 67 -23.69 10.86 2.26
CA ARG A 67 -22.70 10.18 3.08
C ARG A 67 -23.38 9.42 4.20
N ASP A 68 -23.02 8.16 4.35
CA ASP A 68 -23.47 7.37 5.48
C ASP A 68 -22.73 7.76 6.78
N LYS A 69 -23.04 7.06 7.89
CA LYS A 69 -22.40 7.33 9.20
C LYS A 69 -20.88 7.16 9.22
N LYS A 70 -20.31 6.43 8.25
CA LYS A 70 -18.87 6.24 8.08
C LYS A 70 -18.31 7.16 6.99
N LYS A 71 -19.04 8.21 6.64
CA LYS A 71 -18.72 9.19 5.59
C LYS A 71 -18.61 8.61 4.18
N ARG A 72 -19.12 7.39 3.94
CA ARG A 72 -19.02 6.71 2.65
C ARG A 72 -20.16 7.12 1.74
N THR A 73 -19.85 7.34 0.47
CA THR A 73 -20.84 7.54 -0.59
C THR A 73 -21.29 6.20 -1.18
N ALA A 74 -22.32 6.22 -2.03
CA ALA A 74 -22.73 5.04 -2.79
C ALA A 74 -21.59 4.50 -3.68
N LEU A 75 -20.77 5.40 -4.24
CA LEU A 75 -19.60 5.08 -5.06
C LEU A 75 -18.59 4.22 -4.30
N HIS A 76 -18.26 4.60 -3.05
CA HIS A 76 -17.36 3.82 -2.21
C HIS A 76 -17.81 2.37 -2.05
N LEU A 77 -19.12 2.16 -1.84
CA LEU A 77 -19.68 0.83 -1.60
C LEU A 77 -19.74 -0.01 -2.87
N ALA A 78 -20.05 0.59 -4.01
CA ALA A 78 -20.02 -0.08 -5.31
C ALA A 78 -18.59 -0.51 -5.68
N CYS A 79 -17.61 0.39 -5.51
CA CYS A 79 -16.20 0.12 -5.75
C CYS A 79 -15.61 -0.95 -4.81
N ALA A 80 -15.99 -0.92 -3.53
CA ALA A 80 -15.49 -1.89 -2.55
C ALA A 80 -16.03 -3.31 -2.75
N ASN A 81 -17.14 -3.47 -3.47
CA ASN A 81 -17.82 -4.75 -3.68
C ASN A 81 -17.79 -5.22 -5.14
N GLY A 82 -17.03 -4.55 -6.02
CA GLY A 82 -16.86 -4.98 -7.40
C GLY A 82 -18.10 -4.84 -8.28
N HIS A 83 -18.79 -3.69 -8.22
CA HIS A 83 -20.00 -3.44 -9.01
C HIS A 83 -19.78 -2.38 -10.09
N PRO A 84 -19.05 -2.70 -11.19
CA PRO A 84 -18.64 -1.74 -12.21
C PRO A 84 -19.83 -1.09 -12.92
N GLU A 85 -20.92 -1.82 -13.15
CA GLU A 85 -22.15 -1.28 -13.77
C GLU A 85 -22.79 -0.17 -12.92
N VAL A 86 -22.76 -0.34 -11.58
CA VAL A 86 -23.25 0.70 -10.66
C VAL A 86 -22.27 1.87 -10.62
N VAL A 87 -20.95 1.61 -10.64
CA VAL A 87 -19.92 2.65 -10.69
C VAL A 87 -20.10 3.51 -11.95
N ALA A 88 -20.19 2.89 -13.13
CA ALA A 88 -20.43 3.58 -14.39
C ALA A 88 -21.68 4.47 -14.32
N LEU A 89 -22.80 3.91 -13.84
CA LEU A 89 -24.04 4.66 -13.70
C LEU A 89 -23.93 5.85 -12.73
N LEU A 90 -23.25 5.69 -11.60
CA LEU A 90 -23.04 6.79 -10.64
C LEU A 90 -22.13 7.89 -11.22
N VAL A 91 -21.10 7.49 -11.97
CA VAL A 91 -20.15 8.40 -12.61
C VAL A 91 -20.81 9.15 -13.78
N ASP A 92 -21.63 8.49 -14.60
CA ASP A 92 -22.42 9.11 -15.68
C ASP A 92 -23.40 10.16 -15.16
N ARG A 93 -23.85 10.00 -13.91
CA ARG A 93 -24.73 10.95 -13.22
C ARG A 93 -23.98 12.11 -12.56
N GLY A 94 -22.65 12.16 -12.68
CA GLY A 94 -21.81 13.27 -12.20
C GLY A 94 -21.56 13.27 -10.69
N CYS A 95 -21.44 12.10 -10.06
CA CYS A 95 -21.06 12.02 -8.65
C CYS A 95 -19.62 12.53 -8.40
N GLN A 96 -19.34 12.95 -7.16
CA GLN A 96 -17.99 13.36 -6.76
C GLN A 96 -17.08 12.13 -6.60
N LEU A 97 -15.96 12.12 -7.34
CA LEU A 97 -15.00 11.01 -7.34
C LEU A 97 -14.05 11.05 -6.13
N ASN A 98 -13.61 12.24 -5.75
CA ASN A 98 -12.56 12.47 -4.75
C ASN A 98 -13.13 12.73 -3.34
N VAL A 99 -14.19 12.01 -2.97
CA VAL A 99 -14.78 12.07 -1.64
C VAL A 99 -14.07 11.09 -0.72
N PHE A 100 -13.82 11.52 0.52
CA PHE A 100 -13.17 10.69 1.54
C PHE A 100 -14.17 9.91 2.39
N ASP A 101 -13.84 8.67 2.76
CA ASP A 101 -14.49 7.96 3.86
C ASP A 101 -13.92 8.41 5.23
N ASN A 102 -14.35 7.76 6.33
CA ASN A 102 -13.83 8.06 7.68
C ASN A 102 -12.33 7.79 7.88
N LYS A 103 -11.68 7.01 7.01
CA LYS A 103 -10.24 6.73 7.02
C LYS A 103 -9.52 7.50 5.90
N ASN A 104 -10.10 8.59 5.40
CA ASN A 104 -9.58 9.39 4.29
C ASN A 104 -9.32 8.59 3.00
N ARG A 105 -10.02 7.49 2.79
CA ARG A 105 -9.90 6.70 1.57
C ARG A 105 -10.89 7.20 0.54
N THR A 106 -10.45 7.30 -0.71
CA THR A 106 -11.32 7.57 -1.85
C THR A 106 -11.97 6.28 -2.36
N ALA A 107 -12.97 6.40 -3.23
CA ALA A 107 -13.56 5.25 -3.89
C ALA A 107 -12.54 4.47 -4.76
N LEU A 108 -11.62 5.19 -5.41
CA LEU A 108 -10.52 4.61 -6.20
C LEU A 108 -9.58 3.79 -5.32
N LEU A 109 -9.08 4.37 -4.23
CA LEU A 109 -8.21 3.67 -3.28
C LEU A 109 -8.90 2.41 -2.76
N LYS A 110 -10.22 2.49 -2.48
CA LYS A 110 -10.98 1.34 -2.00
C LYS A 110 -11.15 0.25 -3.06
N ALA A 111 -11.37 0.59 -4.33
CA ALA A 111 -11.41 -0.37 -5.42
C ALA A 111 -10.09 -1.15 -5.51
N VAL A 112 -8.94 -0.45 -5.47
CA VAL A 112 -7.61 -1.08 -5.52
C VAL A 112 -7.33 -1.92 -4.28
N GLN A 113 -7.72 -1.44 -3.08
CA GLN A 113 -7.60 -2.22 -1.84
C GLN A 113 -8.39 -3.54 -1.90
N CYS A 114 -9.55 -3.54 -2.55
CA CYS A 114 -10.38 -4.72 -2.77
C CYS A 114 -9.97 -5.57 -3.97
N GLN A 115 -9.00 -5.12 -4.80
CA GLN A 115 -8.61 -5.75 -6.07
C GLN A 115 -9.72 -5.74 -7.13
N GLU A 116 -10.56 -4.70 -7.13
CA GLU A 116 -11.65 -4.51 -8.09
C GLU A 116 -11.15 -3.69 -9.29
N GLU A 117 -10.42 -4.34 -10.18
CA GLU A 117 -9.71 -3.71 -11.30
C GLU A 117 -10.64 -2.91 -12.24
N GLU A 118 -11.79 -3.46 -12.58
CA GLU A 118 -12.74 -2.82 -13.50
C GLU A 118 -13.29 -1.51 -12.91
N CYS A 119 -13.65 -1.53 -11.61
CA CYS A 119 -14.11 -0.34 -10.90
C CYS A 119 -13.02 0.75 -10.83
N ALA A 120 -11.77 0.35 -10.54
CA ALA A 120 -10.65 1.28 -10.50
C ALA A 120 -10.35 1.88 -11.89
N THR A 121 -10.45 1.07 -12.94
CA THR A 121 -10.22 1.51 -14.33
C THR A 121 -11.23 2.58 -14.73
N ILE A 122 -12.54 2.36 -14.48
CA ILE A 122 -13.59 3.35 -14.77
C ILE A 122 -13.30 4.67 -14.05
N LEU A 123 -12.89 4.62 -12.78
CA LEU A 123 -12.60 5.83 -12.01
C LEU A 123 -11.39 6.60 -12.55
N LEU A 124 -10.32 5.90 -12.94
CA LEU A 124 -9.13 6.51 -13.52
C LEU A 124 -9.43 7.17 -14.87
N GLU A 125 -10.25 6.52 -15.72
CA GLU A 125 -10.66 7.06 -17.01
C GLU A 125 -11.46 8.37 -16.88
N VAL A 126 -12.23 8.52 -15.81
CA VAL A 126 -13.01 9.75 -15.53
C VAL A 126 -12.22 10.77 -14.71
N GLY A 127 -10.95 10.50 -14.41
CA GLY A 127 -10.03 11.46 -13.78
C GLY A 127 -10.12 11.50 -12.26
N ALA A 128 -10.43 10.38 -11.60
CA ALA A 128 -10.22 10.27 -10.16
C ALA A 128 -8.73 10.44 -9.82
N ASP A 129 -8.46 11.16 -8.73
CA ASP A 129 -7.08 11.48 -8.32
C ASP A 129 -6.44 10.30 -7.56
N PRO A 130 -5.38 9.66 -8.10
CA PRO A 130 -4.74 8.51 -7.47
C PRO A 130 -3.83 8.86 -6.29
N ASP A 131 -3.42 10.13 -6.15
CA ASP A 131 -2.40 10.58 -5.20
C ASP A 131 -2.98 11.03 -3.86
N LEU A 132 -4.31 11.00 -3.71
CA LEU A 132 -4.98 11.32 -2.47
C LEU A 132 -4.65 10.28 -1.39
N PRO A 133 -3.99 10.68 -0.28
CA PRO A 133 -3.55 9.76 0.74
C PRO A 133 -4.64 9.45 1.77
N ASP A 134 -4.60 8.24 2.32
CA ASP A 134 -5.44 7.85 3.45
C ASP A 134 -4.92 8.39 4.80
N VAL A 135 -5.55 7.98 5.90
CA VAL A 135 -5.11 8.36 7.27
C VAL A 135 -3.70 7.87 7.64
N TYR A 136 -3.12 6.93 6.91
CA TYR A 136 -1.76 6.42 7.10
C TYR A 136 -0.75 7.06 6.12
N GLY A 137 -1.22 7.97 5.26
CA GLY A 137 -0.38 8.55 4.21
C GLY A 137 -0.21 7.64 2.99
N ASN A 138 -0.90 6.50 2.93
CA ASN A 138 -0.81 5.58 1.81
C ASN A 138 -1.67 6.10 0.66
N THR A 139 -1.07 6.25 -0.52
CA THR A 139 -1.76 6.53 -1.77
C THR A 139 -2.29 5.23 -2.40
N THR A 140 -3.07 5.36 -3.47
CA THR A 140 -3.59 4.21 -4.24
C THR A 140 -2.46 3.29 -4.73
N LEU A 141 -1.31 3.87 -5.07
CA LEU A 141 -0.13 3.12 -5.54
C LEU A 141 0.48 2.23 -4.45
N HIS A 142 0.50 2.68 -3.19
CA HIS A 142 0.96 1.86 -2.07
C HIS A 142 0.12 0.59 -1.93
N TYR A 143 -1.20 0.69 -2.10
CA TYR A 143 -2.11 -0.45 -2.05
C TYR A 143 -1.93 -1.41 -3.23
N ALA A 144 -1.76 -0.90 -4.46
CA ALA A 144 -1.49 -1.73 -5.64
C ALA A 144 -0.19 -2.52 -5.47
N VAL A 145 0.86 -1.86 -4.96
CA VAL A 145 2.15 -2.48 -4.66
C VAL A 145 2.04 -3.50 -3.53
N TYR A 146 1.30 -3.18 -2.47
CA TYR A 146 1.04 -4.13 -1.39
C TYR A 146 0.26 -5.36 -1.87
N ASN A 147 -0.62 -5.23 -2.85
CA ASN A 147 -1.34 -6.36 -3.42
C ASN A 147 -0.53 -7.14 -4.48
N GLU A 148 0.67 -6.68 -4.84
CA GLU A 148 1.48 -7.20 -5.96
C GLU A 148 0.77 -7.11 -7.32
N ASP A 149 -0.13 -6.13 -7.48
CA ASP A 149 -0.93 -5.95 -8.69
C ASP A 149 -0.17 -5.12 -9.73
N ILE A 150 0.64 -5.79 -10.55
CA ILE A 150 1.43 -5.16 -11.62
C ILE A 150 0.55 -4.47 -12.67
N PRO A 151 -0.54 -5.09 -13.19
CA PRO A 151 -1.46 -4.43 -14.11
C PRO A 151 -2.04 -3.11 -13.57
N MET A 152 -2.53 -3.11 -12.32
CA MET A 152 -3.09 -1.91 -11.71
C MET A 152 -2.01 -0.86 -11.46
N THR A 153 -0.83 -1.27 -10.97
CA THR A 153 0.32 -0.38 -10.79
C THR A 153 0.68 0.32 -12.11
N LYS A 154 0.69 -0.42 -13.23
CA LYS A 154 0.92 0.14 -14.57
C LYS A 154 -0.16 1.16 -14.96
N LYS A 155 -1.44 0.87 -14.70
CA LYS A 155 -2.55 1.79 -14.96
C LYS A 155 -2.43 3.07 -14.13
N LEU A 156 -2.14 2.96 -12.84
CA LEU A 156 -1.96 4.11 -11.96
C LEU A 156 -0.82 5.03 -12.45
N LEU A 157 0.32 4.44 -12.85
CA LEU A 157 1.45 5.20 -13.39
C LEU A 157 1.13 5.86 -14.73
N LEU A 158 0.31 5.24 -15.59
CA LEU A 158 -0.19 5.85 -16.82
C LEU A 158 -1.06 7.08 -16.55
N HIS A 159 -1.80 7.08 -15.44
CA HIS A 159 -2.61 8.20 -14.96
C HIS A 159 -1.85 9.14 -14.01
N HIS A 160 -0.53 9.23 -14.15
CA HIS A 160 0.35 10.16 -13.44
C HIS A 160 0.43 10.01 -11.91
N ALA A 161 0.13 8.83 -11.36
CA ALA A 161 0.33 8.58 -9.94
C ALA A 161 1.80 8.78 -9.52
N ASP A 162 2.03 9.44 -8.40
CA ASP A 162 3.37 9.72 -7.88
C ASP A 162 4.02 8.46 -7.29
N ILE A 163 5.09 8.01 -7.95
CA ILE A 163 5.90 6.86 -7.53
C ILE A 163 6.79 7.15 -6.31
N GLU A 164 7.03 8.43 -5.99
CA GLU A 164 7.91 8.86 -4.90
C GLU A 164 7.13 9.38 -3.68
N SER A 165 5.80 9.36 -3.71
CA SER A 165 4.99 9.75 -2.55
C SER A 165 5.34 8.85 -1.37
N ALA A 166 5.78 9.44 -0.26
CA ALA A 166 6.06 8.70 0.97
C ALA A 166 4.84 8.70 1.90
N ASN A 167 4.57 7.55 2.53
CA ASN A 167 3.54 7.46 3.56
C ASN A 167 4.04 8.02 4.91
N LYS A 168 3.24 7.90 5.97
CA LYS A 168 3.61 8.42 7.31
C LYS A 168 4.79 7.69 7.95
N ASP A 169 5.05 6.46 7.53
CA ASP A 169 6.22 5.67 7.94
C ASP A 169 7.45 5.99 7.08
N GLU A 170 7.38 7.06 6.26
CA GLU A 170 8.40 7.47 5.28
C GLU A 170 8.71 6.40 4.21
N LEU A 171 7.79 5.44 4.04
CA LEU A 171 7.91 4.38 3.04
C LEU A 171 7.36 4.91 1.70
N THR A 172 8.19 4.90 0.67
CA THR A 172 7.74 5.05 -0.72
C THR A 172 7.16 3.71 -1.21
N PRO A 173 6.39 3.68 -2.32
CA PRO A 173 5.87 2.45 -2.89
C PRO A 173 6.96 1.40 -3.15
N VAL A 174 8.13 1.81 -3.65
CA VAL A 174 9.27 0.89 -3.85
C VAL A 174 9.77 0.31 -2.53
N LEU A 175 9.90 1.14 -1.50
CA LEU A 175 10.36 0.71 -0.19
C LEU A 175 9.33 -0.20 0.50
N LEU A 176 8.04 0.04 0.29
CA LEU A 176 6.98 -0.86 0.72
C LEU A 176 7.08 -2.23 0.02
N ALA A 177 7.32 -2.27 -1.29
CA ALA A 177 7.50 -3.52 -2.03
C ALA A 177 8.69 -4.34 -1.47
N VAL A 178 9.76 -3.65 -1.10
CA VAL A 178 10.94 -4.26 -0.48
C VAL A 178 10.64 -4.79 0.92
N ASN A 179 10.00 -4.00 1.78
CA ASN A 179 9.62 -4.42 3.14
C ASN A 179 8.77 -5.69 3.12
N GLU A 180 7.86 -5.78 2.16
CA GLU A 180 6.97 -6.92 1.97
C GLU A 180 7.60 -8.07 1.15
N GLN A 181 8.88 -7.94 0.75
CA GLN A 181 9.65 -8.93 -0.01
C GLN A 181 9.08 -9.28 -1.40
N LYS A 182 8.42 -8.33 -2.06
CA LYS A 182 7.77 -8.49 -3.38
C LYS A 182 8.73 -8.23 -4.53
N GLN A 183 9.63 -9.18 -4.79
CA GLN A 183 10.73 -9.02 -5.75
C GLN A 183 10.26 -8.61 -7.16
N GLN A 184 9.19 -9.22 -7.67
CA GLN A 184 8.68 -8.93 -9.01
C GLN A 184 8.19 -7.47 -9.14
N MET A 185 7.53 -6.97 -8.09
CA MET A 185 7.06 -5.59 -8.02
C MET A 185 8.23 -4.61 -7.89
N VAL A 186 9.26 -4.94 -7.12
CA VAL A 186 10.48 -4.12 -6.99
C VAL A 186 11.20 -3.98 -8.32
N ASP A 187 11.35 -5.08 -9.07
CA ASP A 187 11.95 -5.06 -10.41
C ASP A 187 11.12 -4.22 -11.39
N PHE A 188 9.79 -4.37 -11.34
CA PHE A 188 8.88 -3.59 -12.18
C PHE A 188 8.98 -2.09 -11.90
N LEU A 189 8.84 -1.68 -10.63
CA LEU A 189 8.89 -0.27 -10.24
C LEU A 189 10.26 0.36 -10.52
N ARG A 190 11.36 -0.40 -10.33
CA ARG A 190 12.70 0.07 -10.69
C ARG A 190 12.81 0.39 -12.17
N LYS A 191 12.33 -0.51 -13.02
CA LYS A 191 12.31 -0.30 -14.47
C LYS A 191 11.50 0.94 -14.86
N GLN A 192 10.40 1.22 -14.15
CA GLN A 192 9.63 2.45 -14.37
C GLN A 192 10.35 3.69 -13.84
N LYS A 193 11.04 3.61 -12.70
CA LYS A 193 11.78 4.71 -12.08
C LYS A 193 13.03 5.12 -12.85
N GLU A 194 13.78 4.17 -13.39
CA GLU A 194 14.95 4.45 -14.24
C GLU A 194 14.58 5.21 -15.51
N ASN A 195 13.36 5.01 -16.01
CA ASN A 195 12.81 5.82 -17.11
C ASN A 195 12.40 7.23 -16.66
N LEU A 196 12.21 7.48 -15.36
CA LEU A 196 11.58 8.69 -14.82
C LEU A 196 12.55 9.65 -14.09
N SER A 197 13.53 9.20 -13.28
CA SER A 197 14.60 10.09 -12.78
C SER A 197 15.76 9.37 -12.06
N ALA A 198 16.99 9.87 -12.27
CA ALA A 198 18.25 9.35 -11.72
C ALA A 198 18.72 10.02 -10.40
N ALA A 199 17.93 10.89 -9.75
CA ALA A 199 18.50 11.94 -8.89
C ALA A 199 18.29 11.83 -7.36
N LYS A 200 17.62 10.79 -6.83
CA LYS A 200 17.32 10.73 -5.37
C LYS A 200 17.54 9.36 -4.71
N PHE A 201 18.16 8.40 -5.42
CA PHE A 201 18.19 6.98 -5.06
C PHE A 201 19.02 6.65 -3.79
N GLU A 202 20.04 7.46 -3.45
CA GLU A 202 21.06 7.11 -2.46
C GLU A 202 20.56 7.06 -1.00
N ARG A 203 19.78 8.04 -0.55
CA ARG A 203 19.28 8.09 0.86
C ARG A 203 18.36 6.90 1.19
N TYR A 204 17.61 6.42 0.20
CA TYR A 204 16.63 5.34 0.36
C TYR A 204 17.29 3.97 0.41
N THR A 205 18.34 3.74 -0.39
CA THR A 205 19.07 2.46 -0.42
C THR A 205 19.74 2.11 0.92
N LEU A 206 20.21 3.11 1.67
CA LEU A 206 20.88 2.90 2.96
C LEU A 206 19.90 2.42 4.06
N VAL A 207 18.67 2.93 4.09
CA VAL A 207 17.62 2.47 5.02
C VAL A 207 17.14 1.06 4.66
N LEU A 208 17.06 0.77 3.35
CA LEU A 208 16.62 -0.51 2.79
C LEU A 208 17.54 -1.68 3.19
N VAL A 209 18.86 -1.52 3.12
CA VAL A 209 19.82 -2.59 3.49
C VAL A 209 19.70 -2.99 4.96
N VAL A 210 19.34 -2.07 5.83
CA VAL A 210 19.26 -2.28 7.29
C VAL A 210 18.01 -3.04 7.72
N HIS A 211 16.93 -2.92 6.93
CA HIS A 211 15.62 -3.52 7.21
C HIS A 211 15.35 -4.80 6.39
N CYS A 212 16.11 -5.04 5.32
CA CYS A 212 15.99 -6.25 4.51
C CYS A 212 16.72 -7.43 5.14
N GLU A 213 15.97 -8.42 5.62
CA GLU A 213 16.51 -9.74 5.98
C GLU A 213 16.81 -10.63 4.76
N SER A 214 16.50 -10.16 3.54
CA SER A 214 16.59 -10.93 2.29
C SER A 214 17.84 -10.59 1.47
N ALA A 215 18.76 -11.56 1.36
CA ALA A 215 20.00 -11.43 0.58
C ALA A 215 19.77 -11.09 -0.90
N SER A 216 18.65 -11.54 -1.48
CA SER A 216 18.28 -11.26 -2.87
C SER A 216 17.93 -9.80 -3.12
N ILE A 217 17.35 -9.11 -2.13
CA ILE A 217 17.02 -7.69 -2.25
C ILE A 217 18.27 -6.84 -2.04
N VAL A 218 19.16 -7.26 -1.15
CA VAL A 218 20.46 -6.61 -0.96
C VAL A 218 21.31 -6.70 -2.23
N SER A 219 21.38 -7.85 -2.91
CA SER A 219 22.15 -7.98 -4.15
C SER A 219 21.58 -7.13 -5.28
N ILE A 220 20.25 -7.05 -5.37
CA ILE A 220 19.53 -6.19 -6.32
C ILE A 220 19.83 -4.69 -6.08
N LEU A 221 19.91 -4.27 -4.81
CA LEU A 221 20.24 -2.89 -4.44
C LEU A 221 21.74 -2.57 -4.63
N GLN A 222 22.62 -3.54 -4.37
CA GLN A 222 24.08 -3.41 -4.52
C GLN A 222 24.54 -3.26 -5.97
N GLN A 223 23.82 -3.83 -6.94
CA GLN A 223 24.22 -3.78 -8.35
C GLN A 223 24.32 -2.36 -8.92
N ASN A 224 23.67 -1.36 -8.31
CA ASN A 224 23.65 0.02 -8.80
C ASN A 224 23.73 1.11 -7.70
N ALA A 225 24.03 0.75 -6.45
CA ALA A 225 24.18 1.71 -5.35
C ALA A 225 25.63 1.80 -4.89
N ASP A 226 26.14 3.02 -4.77
CA ASP A 226 27.39 3.27 -4.06
C ASP A 226 27.14 3.06 -2.56
N VAL A 227 27.40 1.83 -2.08
CA VAL A 227 27.25 1.40 -0.68
C VAL A 227 28.10 2.27 0.28
N PHE A 228 29.07 3.01 -0.26
CA PHE A 228 29.96 3.91 0.47
C PHE A 228 29.48 5.37 0.50
N SER A 229 28.39 5.71 -0.19
CA SER A 229 27.82 7.06 -0.16
C SER A 229 27.32 7.39 1.26
N GLN A 230 27.80 8.52 1.78
CA GLN A 230 27.44 9.00 3.11
C GLN A 230 26.26 9.95 3.01
N ASP A 231 25.34 9.87 3.97
CA ASP A 231 24.23 10.81 4.05
C ASP A 231 24.70 12.23 4.45
N ILE A 232 23.75 13.17 4.51
CA ILE A 232 23.98 14.56 4.95
C ILE A 232 24.53 14.62 6.40
N SER A 233 24.31 13.56 7.16
CA SER A 233 24.78 13.32 8.53
C SER A 233 26.16 12.65 8.60
N ARG A 234 26.81 12.38 7.44
CA ARG A 234 28.07 11.63 7.25
C ARG A 234 28.03 10.15 7.69
N TRP A 235 26.87 9.54 7.73
CA TRP A 235 26.70 8.13 8.07
C TRP A 235 26.58 7.27 6.82
N ALA A 236 27.30 6.14 6.83
CA ALA A 236 27.20 5.08 5.83
C ALA A 236 26.22 3.99 6.28
N ALA A 237 25.77 3.12 5.37
CA ALA A 237 24.85 1.99 5.67
C ALA A 237 25.36 1.11 6.82
N GLU A 238 26.68 0.94 6.92
CA GLU A 238 27.34 0.17 7.98
C GLU A 238 27.03 0.73 9.39
N ASN A 239 26.90 2.04 9.53
CA ASN A 239 26.63 2.68 10.83
C ASN A 239 25.18 2.44 11.29
N TYR A 240 24.24 2.40 10.34
CA TYR A 240 22.84 2.11 10.64
C TYR A 240 22.60 0.62 10.91
N ALA A 241 23.38 -0.28 10.28
CA ALA A 241 23.32 -1.72 10.52
C ALA A 241 23.67 -2.13 11.97
N ILE A 242 24.45 -1.32 12.70
CA ILE A 242 24.82 -1.56 14.10
C ILE A 242 23.59 -1.53 15.03
N PHE A 243 22.57 -0.75 14.69
CA PHE A 243 21.34 -0.61 15.47
C PHE A 243 20.27 -1.67 15.14
N SER A 244 20.46 -2.44 14.06
CA SER A 244 19.58 -3.56 13.70
C SER A 244 19.80 -4.77 14.63
N PRO A 245 18.76 -5.57 14.96
CA PRO A 245 18.86 -6.75 15.83
C PRO A 245 19.93 -7.78 15.38
N PHE A 246 20.33 -7.73 14.10
CA PHE A 246 21.34 -8.59 13.49
C PHE A 246 22.79 -8.31 13.95
N SER A 247 23.06 -7.14 14.57
CA SER A 247 24.40 -6.84 15.11
C SER A 247 24.82 -7.76 16.28
N ARG A 248 23.87 -8.48 16.88
CA ARG A 248 24.14 -9.51 17.89
C ARG A 248 24.54 -10.87 17.31
N GLN A 249 24.14 -11.21 16.07
CA GLN A 249 24.57 -12.44 15.40
C GLN A 249 25.97 -12.30 14.77
N ILE A 250 26.34 -11.10 14.30
CA ILE A 250 27.69 -10.83 13.79
C ILE A 250 28.75 -10.85 14.91
N LYS A 251 28.36 -10.60 16.17
CA LYS A 251 29.28 -10.73 17.33
C LYS A 251 29.66 -12.17 17.69
N HIS A 252 28.91 -13.17 17.22
CA HIS A 252 29.17 -14.58 17.54
C HIS A 252 29.91 -15.36 16.45
N HIS A 253 29.97 -14.84 15.23
CA HIS A 253 30.93 -15.30 14.23
C HIS A 253 32.05 -14.27 14.13
N SER A 254 33.13 -14.52 14.86
CA SER A 254 34.44 -13.92 14.58
C SER A 254 34.80 -14.19 13.12
N ASN A 255 34.46 -13.25 12.26
CA ASN A 255 35.12 -12.99 10.99
C ASN A 255 34.64 -11.63 10.49
N LYS A 256 35.29 -10.59 11.02
CA LYS A 256 35.27 -9.25 10.41
C LYS A 256 35.76 -9.27 8.95
N ASP A 257 36.39 -10.36 8.53
CA ASP A 257 36.97 -10.53 7.19
C ASP A 257 35.98 -11.11 6.15
N LEU A 258 34.87 -11.73 6.55
CA LEU A 258 33.92 -12.33 5.60
C LEU A 258 33.08 -11.29 4.85
N LEU A 259 32.72 -10.18 5.50
CA LEU A 259 32.03 -9.07 4.83
C LEU A 259 32.95 -8.38 3.81
N VAL A 260 34.25 -8.25 4.11
CA VAL A 260 35.24 -7.64 3.21
C VAL A 260 35.53 -8.53 2.00
N GLN A 261 35.56 -9.87 2.18
CA GLN A 261 35.78 -10.81 1.06
C GLN A 261 34.56 -10.99 0.16
N SER A 262 33.34 -10.87 0.67
CA SER A 262 32.12 -10.86 -0.19
C SER A 262 31.91 -9.54 -0.94
N LEU A 263 32.66 -8.49 -0.62
CA LEU A 263 32.58 -7.16 -1.25
C LEU A 263 33.73 -6.90 -2.25
N SER A 264 34.58 -7.90 -2.53
CA SER A 264 35.75 -7.76 -3.41
C SER A 264 35.78 -8.72 -4.62
N LEU A 265 34.63 -9.32 -4.99
CA LEU A 265 34.40 -10.01 -6.26
C LEU A 265 33.00 -9.69 -6.79
#